data_AF-A0A7Y3I948-F1
#
_entry.id   AF-A0A7Y3I948-F1
#
_cell.length_a   1.000
_cell.length_b   1.000
_cell.length_c   1.000
_cell.angle_alpha   90.00
_cell.angle_beta   90.00
_cell.angle_gamma   90.00
#
_symmetry.space_group_name_H-M   'P 1'
#
loop_
_entity.id
_entity.type
_entity.pdbx_description
1 polymer ?
#
loop_
_entity_poly.entity_id
_entity_poly.type
_entity_poly.pdbx_seq_one_letter_code
_entity_poly.pdbx_strand_id
1 'polypeptide(L)'
;EEELAVRAEAMEEGYKTATLVPLSTAERCLEAMQLCQEMADLAPPTMISDVGSGALMAHAGLKSAIYNVRINLPSISDDSFHAEVRGRLDSLLDNAATAATHVEARVEEALEA
;
A
#
# COMPACT_ATOMS: atom_id res chain seq x y z
N GLU A 1 -30.09 19.68 18.19
CA GLU A 1 -28.62 19.65 18.37
C GLU A 1 -28.11 18.23 18.53
N GLU A 2 -28.67 17.42 19.43
CA GLU A 2 -28.33 15.98 19.58
C GLU A 2 -28.40 15.19 18.27
N GLU A 3 -29.48 15.30 17.48
CA GLU A 3 -29.60 14.56 16.21
C GLU A 3 -28.50 14.91 15.18
N LEU A 4 -28.06 16.16 15.16
CA LEU A 4 -26.98 16.61 14.27
C LEU A 4 -25.62 16.06 14.72
N ALA A 5 -25.38 15.99 16.03
CA ALA A 5 -24.16 15.42 16.61
C ALA A 5 -24.08 13.91 16.36
N VAL A 6 -25.17 13.16 16.64
CA VAL A 6 -25.24 11.71 16.39
C VAL A 6 -25.04 11.38 14.91
N ARG A 7 -25.61 12.19 14.01
CA ARG A 7 -25.42 12.02 12.58
C ARG A 7 -23.97 12.29 12.16
N ALA A 8 -23.33 13.32 12.71
CA ALA A 8 -21.94 13.64 12.40
C ALA A 8 -20.99 12.52 12.83
N GLU A 9 -21.17 12.00 14.04
CA GLU A 9 -20.40 10.87 14.58
C GLU A 9 -20.56 9.61 13.72
N ALA A 10 -21.81 9.25 13.35
CA ALA A 10 -22.07 8.10 12.49
C ALA A 10 -21.44 8.24 11.09
N MET A 11 -21.41 9.47 10.53
CA MET A 11 -20.73 9.73 9.25
C MET A 11 -19.22 9.57 9.38
N GLU A 12 -18.62 10.09 10.45
CA GLU A 12 -17.17 9.98 10.68
C GLU A 12 -16.73 8.53 10.85
N GLU A 13 -17.46 7.72 11.64
CA GLU A 13 -17.19 6.29 11.76
C GLU A 13 -17.33 5.53 10.42
N GLY A 14 -18.26 5.97 9.56
CA GLY A 14 -18.36 5.52 8.18
C GLY A 14 -17.10 5.82 7.37
N TYR A 15 -16.54 7.02 7.50
CA TYR A 15 -15.28 7.40 6.85
C TYR A 15 -14.07 6.64 7.39
N LYS A 16 -13.98 6.40 8.70
CA LYS A 16 -12.93 5.56 9.28
C LYS A 16 -12.97 4.16 8.68
N THR A 17 -14.14 3.54 8.64
CA THR A 17 -14.34 2.23 8.01
C THR A 17 -13.95 2.25 6.52
N ALA A 18 -14.41 3.26 5.78
CA ALA A 18 -14.07 3.43 4.36
C ALA A 18 -12.58 3.68 4.10
N THR A 19 -11.84 4.21 5.07
CA THR A 19 -10.38 4.44 5.02
C THR A 19 -9.60 3.15 5.29
N LEU A 20 -10.08 2.31 6.20
CA LEU A 20 -9.40 1.07 6.58
C LEU A 20 -9.37 0.02 5.46
N VAL A 21 -10.40 -0.03 4.60
CA VAL A 21 -10.44 -0.96 3.46
C VAL A 21 -9.28 -0.72 2.47
N PRO A 22 -9.09 0.47 1.88
CA PRO A 22 -7.95 0.72 1.00
C PRO A 22 -6.60 0.68 1.75
N LEU A 23 -6.55 0.99 3.04
CA LEU A 23 -5.32 0.82 3.83
C LEU A 23 -4.89 -0.66 3.87
N SER A 24 -5.84 -1.56 4.14
CA SER A 24 -5.61 -3.01 4.08
C SER A 24 -5.22 -3.47 2.68
N THR A 25 -5.81 -2.91 1.62
CA THR A 25 -5.38 -3.19 0.24
C THR A 25 -3.91 -2.80 0.02
N ALA A 26 -3.49 -1.62 0.47
CA ALA A 26 -2.10 -1.19 0.36
C ALA A 26 -1.14 -2.14 1.11
N GLU A 27 -1.53 -2.61 2.29
CA GLU A 27 -0.78 -3.59 3.08
C GLU A 27 -0.62 -4.92 2.35
N ARG A 28 -1.69 -5.46 1.76
CA ARG A 28 -1.62 -6.69 0.97
C ARG A 28 -0.79 -6.54 -0.31
N CYS A 29 -0.82 -5.36 -0.94
CA CYS A 29 0.07 -5.07 -2.06
C CYS A 29 1.53 -5.08 -1.61
N LEU A 30 1.87 -4.53 -0.45
CA LEU A 30 3.24 -4.61 0.07
C LEU A 30 3.67 -6.05 0.35
N GLU A 31 2.81 -6.87 0.97
CA GLU A 31 3.09 -8.29 1.19
C GLU A 31 3.39 -9.01 -0.14
N ALA A 32 2.63 -8.73 -1.19
CA ALA A 32 2.90 -9.28 -2.53
C ALA A 32 4.25 -8.80 -3.10
N MET A 33 4.61 -7.52 -2.90
CA MET A 33 5.92 -7.00 -3.31
C MET A 33 7.07 -7.68 -2.56
N GLN A 34 6.91 -7.95 -1.26
CA GLN A 34 7.91 -8.66 -0.45
C GLN A 34 8.09 -10.11 -0.94
N LEU A 35 7.01 -10.80 -1.31
CA LEU A 35 7.10 -12.12 -1.94
C LEU A 35 7.83 -12.05 -3.30
N CYS A 36 7.56 -11.03 -4.12
CA CYS A 36 8.33 -10.82 -5.35
C CYS A 36 9.81 -10.54 -5.06
N GLN A 37 10.12 -9.80 -4.00
CA GLN A 37 11.50 -9.54 -3.57
C GLN A 37 12.22 -10.84 -3.21
N GLU A 38 11.62 -11.70 -2.40
CA GLU A 38 12.18 -13.02 -2.07
C GLU A 38 12.36 -13.89 -3.32
N MET A 39 11.37 -13.88 -4.22
CA MET A 39 11.43 -14.65 -5.47
C MET A 39 12.51 -14.13 -6.42
N ALA A 40 12.84 -12.83 -6.42
CA ALA A 40 13.88 -12.26 -7.28
C ALA A 40 15.28 -12.83 -6.97
N ASP A 41 15.49 -13.32 -5.75
CA ASP A 41 16.75 -13.94 -5.32
C ASP A 41 16.79 -15.45 -5.60
N LEU A 42 15.63 -16.09 -5.77
CA LEU A 42 15.50 -17.55 -5.89
C LEU A 42 15.10 -18.02 -7.30
N ALA A 43 14.46 -17.16 -8.09
CA ALA A 43 13.90 -17.53 -9.38
C ALA A 43 15.01 -17.82 -10.42
N PRO A 44 14.81 -18.82 -11.30
CA PRO A 44 15.68 -18.99 -12.46
C PRO A 44 15.54 -17.79 -13.41
N PRO A 45 16.58 -17.47 -14.22
CA PRO A 45 16.55 -16.31 -15.12
C PRO A 45 15.34 -16.29 -16.05
N THR A 46 14.86 -17.46 -16.48
CA THR A 46 13.69 -17.60 -17.37
C THR A 46 12.36 -17.16 -16.75
N MET A 47 12.31 -16.92 -15.45
CA MET A 47 11.10 -16.51 -14.70
C MET A 47 11.19 -15.08 -14.16
N ILE A 48 12.36 -14.43 -14.26
CA ILE A 48 12.61 -13.15 -13.58
C ILE A 48 11.66 -12.03 -14.06
N SER A 49 11.24 -12.07 -15.33
CA SER A 49 10.28 -11.12 -15.89
C SER A 49 8.89 -11.18 -15.24
N ASP A 50 8.44 -12.37 -14.84
CA ASP A 50 7.16 -12.54 -14.14
C ASP A 50 7.23 -11.97 -12.73
N VAL A 51 8.38 -12.15 -12.05
CA VAL A 51 8.65 -11.57 -10.73
C VAL A 51 8.62 -10.04 -10.80
N GLY A 52 9.34 -9.45 -11.77
CA GLY A 52 9.34 -8.01 -12.01
C GLY A 52 7.95 -7.46 -12.32
N SER A 53 7.21 -8.14 -13.19
CA SER A 53 5.85 -7.75 -13.55
C SER A 53 4.90 -7.78 -12.35
N GLY A 54 4.99 -8.82 -11.52
CA GLY A 54 4.24 -8.95 -10.27
C GLY A 54 4.52 -7.81 -9.30
N ALA A 55 5.79 -7.49 -9.07
CA ALA A 55 6.21 -6.40 -8.20
C ALA A 55 5.69 -5.04 -8.70
N LEU A 56 5.77 -4.77 -10.00
CA LEU A 56 5.27 -3.53 -10.61
C LEU A 56 3.76 -3.38 -10.45
N MET A 57 3.00 -4.44 -10.71
CA MET A 57 1.54 -4.42 -10.54
C MET A 57 1.14 -4.21 -9.08
N ALA A 58 1.80 -4.91 -8.15
CA ALA A 58 1.56 -4.75 -6.72
C ALA A 58 1.91 -3.33 -6.24
N HIS A 59 3.03 -2.76 -6.70
CA HIS A 59 3.42 -1.39 -6.38
C HIS A 59 2.41 -0.35 -6.89
N ALA A 60 1.92 -0.52 -8.12
CA ALA A 60 0.86 0.33 -8.65
C ALA A 60 -0.44 0.21 -7.83
N GLY A 61 -0.81 -1.01 -7.43
CA GLY A 61 -1.94 -1.29 -6.55
C GLY A 61 -1.81 -0.61 -5.19
N LEU A 62 -0.63 -0.69 -4.56
CA LEU A 62 -0.33 -0.02 -3.30
C LEU A 62 -0.54 1.49 -3.42
N LYS A 63 0.09 2.13 -4.42
CA LYS A 63 -0.03 3.58 -4.62
C LYS A 63 -1.48 4.01 -4.88
N SER A 64 -2.20 3.25 -5.70
CA SER A 64 -3.61 3.49 -6.00
C SER A 64 -4.47 3.43 -4.73
N ALA A 65 -4.28 2.40 -3.91
CA ALA A 65 -5.00 2.26 -2.65
C ALA A 65 -4.68 3.38 -1.66
N ILE A 66 -3.41 3.81 -1.58
CA ILE A 66 -3.01 4.96 -0.75
C ILE A 66 -3.73 6.26 -1.17
N TYR A 67 -3.99 6.48 -2.45
CA TYR A 67 -4.80 7.64 -2.87
C TYR A 67 -6.21 7.62 -2.29
N ASN A 68 -6.82 6.44 -2.24
CA ASN A 68 -8.15 6.25 -1.65
C ASN A 68 -8.14 6.41 -0.12
N VAL A 69 -7.06 6.03 0.56
CA VAL A 69 -6.87 6.36 1.98
C VAL A 69 -6.83 7.87 2.17
N ARG A 70 -5.97 8.55 1.40
CA ARG A 70 -5.69 9.99 1.55
C ARG A 70 -6.90 10.87 1.24
N ILE A 71 -7.78 10.48 0.33
CA ILE A 71 -8.98 11.26 0.00
C ILE A 71 -10.06 11.17 1.10
N ASN A 72 -10.08 10.09 1.88
CA ASN A 72 -11.03 9.92 2.99
C ASN A 72 -10.59 10.63 4.27
N LEU A 73 -9.28 10.76 4.52
CA LEU A 73 -8.73 11.35 5.75
C LEU A 73 -9.29 12.75 6.09
N PRO A 74 -9.47 13.71 5.15
CA PRO A 74 -10.02 15.02 5.48
C PRO A 74 -11.45 15.01 6.04
N SER A 75 -12.18 13.90 5.89
CA SER A 75 -13.54 13.72 6.42
C SER A 75 -13.59 13.14 7.83
N ILE A 76 -12.42 12.90 8.44
CA ILE A 76 -12.25 12.36 9.79
C ILE A 76 -11.60 13.45 10.65
N SER A 77 -12.15 13.76 11.81
CA SER A 77 -11.64 14.80 12.72
C SER A 77 -10.70 14.26 13.80
N ASP A 78 -10.69 12.94 14.00
CA ASP A 78 -9.84 12.23 14.96
C ASP A 78 -8.33 12.31 14.61
N ASP A 79 -7.63 13.24 15.25
CA ASP A 79 -6.18 13.45 15.07
C ASP A 79 -5.34 12.20 15.39
N SER A 80 -5.79 11.36 16.34
CA SER A 80 -5.08 10.12 16.67
C SER A 80 -5.16 9.13 15.52
N PHE A 81 -6.33 9.00 14.91
CA PHE A 81 -6.52 8.19 13.71
C PHE A 81 -5.69 8.71 12.54
N HIS A 82 -5.62 10.03 12.34
CA HIS A 82 -4.74 10.63 11.33
C HIS A 82 -3.27 10.27 11.54
N ALA A 83 -2.78 10.38 12.79
CA ALA A 83 -1.40 10.07 13.12
C ALA A 83 -1.07 8.59 12.87
N GLU A 84 -1.96 7.68 13.30
CA GLU A 84 -1.80 6.24 13.07
C GLU A 84 -1.75 5.92 11.57
N VAL A 85 -2.74 6.38 10.81
CA VAL A 85 -2.83 6.08 9.37
C VAL A 85 -1.64 6.66 8.62
N ARG A 86 -1.21 7.89 8.92
CA ARG A 86 -0.02 8.48 8.29
C ARG A 86 1.24 7.68 8.57
N GLY A 87 1.45 7.26 9.83
CA GLY A 87 2.61 6.42 10.17
C GLY A 87 2.61 5.08 9.42
N ARG A 88 1.44 4.47 9.23
CA ARG A 88 1.30 3.27 8.40
C ARG A 88 1.60 3.55 6.93
N LEU A 89 1.08 4.64 6.37
CA LEU A 89 1.34 5.05 4.98
C LEU A 89 2.83 5.29 4.72
N ASP A 90 3.52 5.98 5.62
CA ASP A 90 4.96 6.25 5.49
C ASP A 90 5.75 4.93 5.49
N SER A 91 5.47 4.04 6.45
CA SER A 91 6.08 2.71 6.50
C SER A 91 5.80 1.89 5.25
N LEU A 92 4.56 1.92 4.73
CA LEU A 92 4.20 1.22 3.50
C LEU A 92 5.00 1.72 2.29
N LEU A 93 5.15 3.03 2.15
CA LEU A 93 5.87 3.65 1.04
C LEU A 93 7.38 3.34 1.11
N ASP A 94 7.99 3.42 2.28
CA ASP A 94 9.41 3.14 2.48
C ASP A 94 9.75 1.67 2.18
N ASN A 95 8.94 0.74 2.70
CA ASN A 95 9.11 -0.69 2.43
C ASN A 95 8.84 -1.03 0.96
N ALA A 96 7.82 -0.41 0.35
CA ALA A 96 7.54 -0.61 -1.07
C ALA A 96 8.66 -0.10 -1.97
N ALA A 97 9.27 1.04 -1.64
CA ALA A 97 10.42 1.57 -2.37
C ALA A 97 11.61 0.61 -2.28
N THR A 98 11.90 0.10 -1.09
CA THR A 98 12.96 -0.89 -0.86
C THR A 98 12.75 -2.16 -1.69
N ALA A 99 11.56 -2.75 -1.62
CA ALA A 99 11.24 -3.96 -2.37
C ALA A 99 11.28 -3.73 -3.89
N ALA A 100 10.73 -2.61 -4.37
CA ALA A 100 10.73 -2.27 -5.79
C ALA A 100 12.15 -2.12 -6.35
N THR A 101 13.02 -1.37 -5.67
CA THR A 101 14.41 -1.18 -6.10
C THR A 101 15.18 -2.50 -6.13
N HIS A 102 14.97 -3.38 -5.13
CA HIS A 102 15.62 -4.70 -5.11
C HIS A 102 15.18 -5.56 -6.30
N VAL A 103 13.87 -5.69 -6.51
CA VAL A 103 13.34 -6.50 -7.62
C VAL A 103 13.80 -5.96 -8.97
N GLU A 104 13.75 -4.65 -9.17
CA GLU A 104 14.18 -4.01 -10.41
C GLU A 104 15.65 -4.30 -10.70
N ALA A 105 16.54 -4.14 -9.73
CA ALA A 105 17.96 -4.43 -9.90
C ALA A 105 18.21 -5.90 -10.30
N ARG A 106 17.51 -6.85 -9.65
CA ARG A 106 17.62 -8.28 -9.97
C ARG A 106 17.09 -8.63 -11.36
N VAL A 107 16.03 -7.96 -11.80
CA VAL A 107 15.48 -8.13 -13.14
C VAL A 107 16.48 -7.63 -14.19
N GLU A 108 17.00 -6.41 -14.04
CA GLU A 108 17.95 -5.84 -15.01
C GLU A 108 19.24 -6.68 -15.10
N GLU A 109 19.81 -7.09 -13.96
CA GLU A 109 21.00 -7.96 -13.94
C GLU A 109 20.76 -9.28 -14.69
N ALA A 110 19.59 -9.90 -14.52
CA ALA A 110 19.26 -11.15 -15.17
C ALA A 110 18.94 -11.00 -16.67
N LEU A 111 18.54 -9.81 -17.14
CA LEU A 111 18.29 -9.52 -18.55
C LEU A 111 19.58 -9.17 -19.31
N GLU A 112 20.61 -8.69 -18.62
CA GLU A 112 21.93 -8.40 -19.19
C GLU A 112 22.86 -9.63 -19.27
N ALA A 113 22.54 -10.71 -18.55
CA ALA A 113 23.32 -11.96 -18.47
C ALA A 113 23.08 -12.93 -19.64
#